data_AF-A0A7C5WXW9-F1
#
_entry.id   AF-A0A7C5WXW9-F1
#
_cell.length_a   1.000
_cell.length_b   1.000
_cell.length_c   1.000
_cell.angle_alpha   90.00
_cell.angle_beta   90.00
_cell.angle_gamma   90.00
#
_symmetry.space_group_name_H-M   'P 1'
#
loop_
_entity.id
_entity.type
_entity.pdbx_description
1 polymer ?
#
loop_
_entity_poly.entity_id
_entity_poly.type
_entity_poly.pdbx_seq_one_letter_code
_entity_poly.pdbx_strand_id
1 'polypeptide(L)'
;MKQLSMDQALLRRRILRFNILLGLLAFAAAVFMTLTGEYSPLAERNAAESLFNLIAIGGLLYAAFAWMFCVLSKPFWFPGAGSSASK
;
A
#
# COMPACT_ATOMS: atom_id res chain seq x y z
N MET A 1 -4.06 21.91 12.21
CA MET A 1 -3.10 21.21 11.32
C MET A 1 -2.58 22.21 10.30
N LYS A 2 -1.25 22.28 10.11
CA LYS A 2 -0.63 23.24 9.19
C LYS A 2 -0.90 22.79 7.74
N GLN A 3 -1.48 23.65 6.92
CA GLN A 3 -1.67 23.37 5.49
C GLN A 3 -0.30 23.30 4.81
N LEU A 4 -0.09 22.27 4.00
CA LEU A 4 1.15 22.07 3.23
C LEU A 4 1.08 22.91 1.95
N SER A 5 2.26 23.36 1.47
CA SER A 5 2.34 23.95 0.13
C SER A 5 1.96 22.91 -0.94
N MET A 6 1.46 23.38 -2.08
CA MET A 6 0.99 22.55 -3.21
C MET A 6 2.04 21.48 -3.59
N ASP A 7 3.31 21.86 -3.66
CA ASP A 7 4.43 20.96 -4.01
C ASP A 7 4.62 19.84 -2.98
N GLN A 8 4.52 20.17 -1.69
CA GLN A 8 4.64 19.18 -0.61
C GLN A 8 3.45 18.22 -0.59
N ALA A 9 2.24 18.69 -0.90
CA ALA A 9 1.06 17.84 -1.01
C ALA A 9 1.18 16.84 -2.18
N LEU A 10 1.70 17.28 -3.33
CA LEU A 10 1.95 16.41 -4.48
C LEU A 10 3.04 15.37 -4.20
N LEU A 11 4.14 15.76 -3.55
CA LEU A 11 5.22 14.85 -3.17
C LEU A 11 4.71 13.74 -2.25
N ARG A 12 3.98 14.08 -1.19
CA ARG A 12 3.47 13.06 -0.25
C ARG A 12 2.43 12.15 -0.89
N ARG A 13 1.61 12.65 -1.82
CA ARG A 13 0.71 11.81 -2.63
C ARG A 13 1.47 10.78 -3.47
N ARG A 14 2.59 11.18 -4.09
CA ARG A 14 3.44 10.23 -4.86
C ARG A 14 4.05 9.18 -3.94
N ILE A 15 4.61 9.59 -2.80
CA ILE A 15 5.20 8.69 -1.82
C ILE A 15 4.15 7.67 -1.33
N LEU A 16 2.96 8.11 -0.93
CA LEU A 16 1.91 7.21 -0.46
C LEU A 16 1.46 6.22 -1.54
N ARG A 17 1.32 6.66 -2.80
CA ARG A 17 1.03 5.77 -3.93
C ARG A 17 2.12 4.74 -4.16
N PHE A 18 3.39 5.14 -4.01
CA PHE A 18 4.53 4.23 -4.11
C PHE A 18 4.50 3.17 -3.01
N ASN A 19 4.14 3.54 -1.77
CA ASN A 19 3.99 2.60 -0.67
C ASN A 19 2.86 1.59 -0.89
N ILE A 20 1.70 2.02 -1.43
CA ILE A 20 0.63 1.10 -1.82
C ILE A 20 1.14 0.09 -2.86
N LEU A 21 1.86 0.57 -3.88
CA LEU A 21 2.40 -0.27 -4.94
C LEU A 21 3.44 -1.26 -4.41
N LEU A 22 4.26 -0.85 -3.44
CA LEU A 22 5.23 -1.71 -2.78
C LEU A 22 4.56 -2.83 -1.96
N GLY A 23 3.49 -2.52 -1.23
CA GLY A 23 2.70 -3.54 -0.52
C GLY A 23 2.03 -4.54 -1.48
N LEU A 24 1.49 -4.05 -2.60
CA LEU A 24 0.92 -4.91 -3.65
C LEU A 24 1.98 -5.80 -4.33
N LEU A 25 3.19 -5.27 -4.58
CA LEU A 25 4.29 -6.06 -5.13
C LEU A 25 4.73 -7.17 -4.17
N ALA A 26 4.85 -6.86 -2.87
CA ALA A 26 5.18 -7.86 -1.86
C ALA A 26 4.11 -8.97 -1.80
N PHE A 27 2.82 -8.59 -1.87
CA PHE A 27 1.72 -9.55 -1.96
C PHE A 27 1.80 -10.42 -3.21
N ALA A 28 1.97 -9.81 -4.39
CA ALA A 28 2.04 -10.53 -5.66
C ALA A 28 3.24 -11.50 -5.70
N ALA A 29 4.40 -11.09 -5.19
CA ALA A 29 5.59 -11.93 -5.11
C ALA A 29 5.39 -13.11 -4.15
N ALA A 30 4.75 -12.89 -2.99
CA ALA A 30 4.44 -13.95 -2.04
C ALA A 30 3.47 -14.98 -2.66
N VAL A 31 2.39 -14.51 -3.30
CA VAL A 31 1.42 -15.37 -3.99
C VAL A 31 2.09 -16.16 -5.11
N PHE A 32 2.95 -15.51 -5.91
CA PHE A 32 3.70 -16.18 -6.96
C PHE A 32 4.55 -17.33 -6.40
N MET A 33 5.31 -17.07 -5.34
CA MET A 33 6.13 -18.10 -4.68
C MET A 33 5.30 -19.24 -4.08
N THR A 34 4.12 -18.93 -3.51
CA THR A 34 3.19 -19.96 -3.02
C THR A 34 2.65 -20.85 -4.14
N LEU A 35 2.42 -20.29 -5.33
CA LEU A 35 1.87 -21.04 -6.47
C LEU A 35 2.94 -21.87 -7.20
N THR A 36 4.15 -21.34 -7.36
CA THR A 36 5.22 -22.00 -8.13
C THR A 36 6.21 -22.78 -7.29
N GLY A 37 6.12 -22.71 -5.95
CA GLY A 37 7.04 -23.37 -5.05
C GLY A 37 6.99 -24.88 -5.19
N GLU A 38 7.95 -25.45 -5.92
CA GLU A 38 8.23 -26.89 -5.86
C GLU A 38 9.04 -27.18 -4.61
N TYR A 39 8.39 -27.77 -3.61
CA TYR A 39 9.02 -28.15 -2.34
C TYR A 39 9.26 -29.65 -2.33
N SER A 40 10.51 -30.08 -2.15
CA SER A 40 10.88 -31.51 -2.14
C SER A 40 10.31 -32.25 -0.92
N PRO A 41 10.48 -31.76 0.33
CA PRO A 41 9.84 -32.35 1.50
C PRO A 41 8.62 -31.54 2.01
N LEU A 42 7.60 -32.25 2.50
CA LEU A 42 6.36 -31.68 3.10
C LEU A 42 6.63 -30.69 4.24
N ALA A 43 7.71 -30.89 5.01
CA ALA A 43 8.07 -30.02 6.12
C ALA A 43 8.56 -28.64 5.66
N GLU A 44 9.37 -28.58 4.59
CA GLU A 44 9.84 -27.31 4.00
C GLU A 44 8.69 -26.54 3.37
N ARG A 45 7.73 -27.25 2.77
CA ARG A 45 6.50 -26.66 2.24
C ARG A 45 5.71 -25.92 3.32
N ASN A 46 5.43 -26.57 4.45
CA ASN A 46 4.64 -25.95 5.52
C ASN A 46 5.32 -24.71 6.12
N ALA A 47 6.63 -24.75 6.32
CA ALA A 47 7.38 -23.61 6.82
C ALA A 47 7.39 -22.45 5.81
N ALA A 48 7.59 -22.74 4.52
CA ALA A 48 7.61 -21.75 3.45
C ALA A 48 6.22 -21.14 3.21
N GLU A 49 5.16 -21.95 3.15
CA GLU A 49 3.78 -21.48 3.00
C GLU A 49 3.37 -20.57 4.17
N SER A 50 3.74 -20.90 5.41
CA SER A 50 3.47 -20.03 6.56
C SER A 50 4.14 -18.67 6.42
N LEU A 51 5.39 -18.64 5.95
CA LEU A 51 6.13 -17.39 5.76
C LEU A 51 5.55 -16.57 4.60
N PHE A 52 5.25 -17.19 3.46
CA PHE A 52 4.65 -16.51 2.32
C PHE A 52 3.25 -16.00 2.63
N ASN A 53 2.45 -16.75 3.38
CA ASN A 53 1.15 -16.27 3.86
C ASN A 53 1.29 -15.05 4.77
N LEU A 54 2.28 -15.03 5.67
CA LEU A 54 2.54 -13.87 6.52
C LEU A 54 2.95 -12.65 5.68
N ILE A 55 3.83 -12.83 4.70
CA ILE A 55 4.26 -11.76 3.79
C ILE A 55 3.09 -11.27 2.93
N ALA A 56 2.26 -12.17 2.43
CA ALA A 56 1.08 -11.84 1.65
C ALA A 56 0.09 -11.01 2.48
N ILE A 57 -0.32 -11.52 3.65
CA ILE A 57 -1.25 -10.82 4.55
C ILE A 57 -0.65 -9.48 4.99
N GLY A 58 0.64 -9.48 5.37
CA GLY A 58 1.35 -8.26 5.78
C GLY A 58 1.42 -7.21 4.67
N GLY A 59 1.74 -7.62 3.44
CA GLY A 59 1.77 -6.73 2.27
C GLY A 59 0.39 -6.16 1.94
N LEU A 60 -0.66 -6.98 2.05
CA LEU A 60 -2.03 -6.55 1.81
C LEU A 60 -2.51 -5.55 2.87
N LEU A 61 -2.25 -5.84 4.15
CA LEU A 61 -2.56 -4.93 5.25
C LEU A 61 -1.79 -3.61 5.11
N TYR A 62 -0.50 -3.67 4.78
CA TYR A 62 0.32 -2.49 4.54
C TYR A 62 -0.25 -1.61 3.43
N ALA A 63 -0.61 -2.22 2.29
CA ALA A 63 -1.25 -1.51 1.19
C ALA A 63 -2.60 -0.90 1.61
N ALA A 64 -3.42 -1.62 2.38
CA ALA A 64 -4.69 -1.13 2.90
C ALA A 64 -4.51 0.06 3.86
N PHE A 65 -3.53 0.01 4.76
CA PHE A 65 -3.18 1.12 5.63
C PHE A 65 -2.76 2.35 4.83
N ALA A 66 -1.79 2.20 3.90
CA ALA A 66 -1.33 3.30 3.06
C ALA A 66 -2.47 3.91 2.21
N TRP A 67 -3.42 3.06 1.76
CA TRP A 67 -4.62 3.50 1.05
C TRP A 67 -5.59 4.26 1.95
N MET A 68 -5.86 3.78 3.17
CA MET A 68 -6.67 4.52 4.15
C MET A 68 -6.07 5.89 4.46
N PHE A 69 -4.74 5.95 4.66
CA PHE A 69 -4.05 7.24 4.81
C PHE A 69 -4.25 8.13 3.58
N CYS A 70 -4.20 7.61 2.35
CA CYS A 70 -4.50 8.41 1.16
C CYS A 70 -5.92 8.97 1.14
N VAL A 71 -6.92 8.14 1.48
CA VAL A 71 -8.34 8.52 1.44
C VAL A 71 -8.64 9.59 2.49
N LEU A 72 -8.20 9.36 3.73
CA LEU A 72 -8.40 10.28 4.86
C LEU A 72 -7.57 11.57 4.71
N SER A 73 -6.49 11.55 3.92
CA SER A 73 -5.68 12.74 3.63
C SER A 73 -6.26 13.64 2.54
N LYS A 74 -7.30 13.23 1.79
CA LYS A 74 -7.87 14.09 0.73
C LYS A 74 -8.44 15.43 1.22
N PRO A 75 -9.20 15.54 2.32
CA PRO A 75 -9.71 16.83 2.80
C PRO A 75 -8.65 17.68 3.52
N PHE A 76 -7.54 17.10 3.98
CA PHE A 76 -6.57 17.79 4.83
C PHE A 76 -5.41 18.46 4.08
N TRP A 77 -5.16 18.08 2.82
CA TRP A 77 -3.90 18.39 2.12
C TRP A 77 -4.07 19.23 0.85
N PHE A 78 -5.30 19.38 0.37
CA PHE A 78 -5.62 20.19 -0.79
C PHE A 78 -6.36 21.45 -0.33
N PRO A 79 -5.74 22.64 -0.42
CA PRO A 79 -6.45 23.87 -0.14
C PRO A 79 -7.46 24.11 -1.27
N GLY A 80 -8.76 24.09 -0.94
CA GLY A 80 -9.81 24.70 -1.75
C GLY A 80 -10.10 24.08 -3.12
N ALA A 81 -10.79 22.95 -3.15
CA ALA A 81 -11.78 22.68 -4.21
C ALA A 81 -13.18 23.26 -3.86
N GLY A 82 -13.21 24.30 -3.01
CA GLY A 82 -14.42 24.89 -2.44
C GLY A 82 -14.61 26.37 -2.77
N SER A 83 -13.94 26.91 -3.79
CA SER A 83 -14.13 28.30 -4.24
C SER A 83 -14.12 28.42 -5.77
N SER A 84 -15.01 27.66 -6.42
CA SER A 84 -15.40 27.92 -7.81
C SER A 84 -16.91 27.78 -8.00
N ALA A 85 -17.69 28.12 -6.97
CA ALA A 85 -19.15 28.23 -7.02
C ALA A 85 -19.61 29.52 -6.34
N SER A 86 -19.13 30.66 -6.82
CA SER A 86 -19.79 31.96 -6.64
C SER A 86 -19.19 32.95 -7.63
N LYS A 87 -19.69 32.90 -8.87
CA LYS A 87 -20.07 34.01 -9.75
C LYS A 87 -20.29 33.48 -11.15
#